data_AF-A0A094L8G0-F1
#
_entry.id   AF-A0A094L8G0-F1
#
_cell.length_a   1.000
_cell.length_b   1.000
_cell.length_c   1.000
_cell.angle_alpha   90.00
_cell.angle_beta   90.00
_cell.angle_gamma   90.00
#
_symmetry.space_group_name_H-M   'P 1'
#
loop_
_entity.id
_entity.type
_entity.pdbx_description
1 polymer ?
#
loop_
_entity_poly.entity_id
_entity_poly.type
_entity_poly.pdbx_seq_one_letter_code
_entity_poly.pdbx_strand_id
1 'polypeptide(L)' 'PGIYVCAKCGHELFSSRAKYEHSSPWPAFTETVHQDSVSKRKERPGALKVSCGKCGNGLGHEFLNDGPQRGQSRF' A
#
# COMPACT_ATOMS: atom_id res chain seq x y z
N PRO A 1 -6.11 13.88 10.13
CA PRO A 1 -6.70 13.11 9.01
C PRO A 1 -6.19 13.65 7.66
N GLY A 2 -5.75 12.79 6.75
CA GLY A 2 -5.17 13.21 5.46
C GLY A 2 -5.01 12.07 4.46
N ILE A 3 -4.45 12.39 3.29
CA ILE A 3 -4.18 11.45 2.20
C ILE A 3 -2.68 11.42 1.91
N TYR A 4 -2.13 10.22 1.77
CA TYR A 4 -0.77 9.99 1.30
C TYR A 4 -0.80 9.94 -0.23
N VAL A 5 -0.03 10.85 -0.83
CA VAL A 5 0.08 10.97 -2.28
C VAL A 5 1.44 10.46 -2.78
N CYS A 6 1.49 10.05 -4.04
CA CYS A 6 2.72 9.64 -4.69
C CYS A 6 3.70 10.81 -4.74
N ALA A 7 4.89 10.63 -4.14
CA ALA A 7 5.92 11.66 -4.10
C ALA A 7 6.38 12.15 -5.49
N LYS A 8 6.19 11.33 -6.54
CA LYS A 8 6.60 11.67 -7.92
C LYS A 8 5.52 12.42 -8.71
N CYS A 9 4.24 12.10 -8.54
CA CYS A 9 3.17 12.61 -9.42
C CYS A 9 1.92 13.12 -8.70
N GLY A 10 1.89 13.11 -7.37
CA GLY A 10 0.77 13.62 -6.56
C GLY A 10 -0.49 12.75 -6.58
N HIS A 11 -0.46 11.57 -7.20
CA HIS A 11 -1.62 10.68 -7.23
C HIS A 11 -1.95 10.12 -5.84
N GLU A 12 -3.22 10.05 -5.48
CA GLU A 12 -3.68 9.60 -4.17
C GLU A 12 -3.49 8.08 -4.00
N LEU A 13 -2.79 7.68 -2.94
CA LEU A 13 -2.39 6.29 -2.71
C LEU A 13 -3.11 5.68 -1.50
N PHE A 14 -2.95 6.29 -0.33
CA PHE A 14 -3.45 5.73 0.94
C PHE A 14 -4.14 6.80 1.78
N SER A 15 -5.22 6.42 2.46
CA SER A 15 -5.86 7.29 3.46
C SER A 15 -5.19 7.13 4.81
N SER A 16 -5.06 8.22 5.57
CA SER A 16 -4.62 8.13 6.97
C SER A 16 -5.57 7.30 7.85
N ARG A 17 -6.81 7.06 7.39
CA ARG A 17 -7.78 6.18 8.08
C ARG A 17 -7.43 4.70 7.95
N ALA A 18 -6.77 4.32 6.86
CA ALA A 18 -6.30 2.95 6.60
C ALA A 18 -4.92 2.68 7.22
N LYS A 19 -4.26 3.73 7.73
CA LYS A 19 -2.96 3.59 8.41
C LYS A 19 -3.16 2.97 9.78
N TYR A 20 -2.30 2.04 10.16
CA TYR A 20 -2.25 1.49 11.50
C TYR A 20 -0.81 1.42 12.02
N GLU A 21 -0.67 1.12 13.31
CA GLU A 21 0.63 0.91 13.94
C GLU A 21 1.07 -0.53 13.73
N HIS A 22 2.28 -0.70 13.22
CA HIS A 22 2.89 -2.00 12.97
C HIS A 22 4.35 -1.94 13.45
N SER A 23 4.90 -3.08 13.87
CA SER A 23 6.27 -3.16 14.41
C SER A 23 7.35 -2.95 13.35
N SER A 24 6.99 -2.93 12.07
CA SER A 24 7.93 -2.64 10.98
C SER A 24 8.39 -1.18 10.99
N PRO A 25 9.60 -0.89 10.49
CA PRO A 25 10.08 0.48 10.35
C PRO A 25 9.35 1.30 9.26
N TRP A 26 8.49 0.65 8.47
CA TRP A 26 7.73 1.26 7.38
C TRP A 26 6.28 1.54 7.77
N PRO A 27 5.66 2.61 7.23
CA PRO A 27 4.25 2.87 7.47
C PRO A 27 3.40 1.74 6.87
N ALA A 28 2.44 1.23 7.64
CA ALA A 28 1.57 0.14 7.24
C ALA A 28 0.14 0.64 6.96
N PHE A 29 -0.47 0.12 5.89
CA PHE A 29 -1.85 0.44 5.51
C PHE A 29 -2.65 -0.83 5.20
N THR A 30 -3.96 -0.78 5.42
CA THR A 30 -4.87 -1.91 5.14
C THR A 30 -5.46 -1.88 3.73
N GLU A 31 -5.60 -0.69 3.15
CA GLU A 31 -6.25 -0.48 1.85
C GLU A 31 -5.77 0.79 1.16
N THR A 32 -5.88 0.82 -0.17
CA THR A 32 -5.61 1.98 -1.01
C THR A 32 -6.85 2.88 -1.12
N VAL A 33 -6.66 4.15 -1.48
CA VAL A 33 -7.80 5.08 -1.69
C VAL A 33 -8.66 4.67 -2.88
N HIS A 34 -8.00 4.24 -3.97
CA HIS A 34 -8.65 3.74 -5.18
C HIS A 34 -8.08 2.37 -5.58
N GLN A 35 -8.82 1.61 -6.38
CA GLN A 35 -8.35 0.31 -6.89
C GLN A 35 -7.15 0.44 -7.84
N ASP A 36 -7.05 1.57 -8.53
CA ASP A 36 -5.98 1.92 -9.48
C ASP A 36 -4.85 2.77 -8.85
N SER A 37 -4.96 3.13 -7.57
CA SER A 37 -3.92 3.87 -6.84
C SER A 37 -2.54 3.22 -6.97
N VAL A 38 -2.52 1.88 -6.98
CA VAL A 38 -1.28 1.10 -7.07
C VAL A 38 -1.38 -0.03 -8.10
N SER A 39 -0.28 -0.26 -8.80
CA SER A 39 -0.06 -1.46 -9.59
C SER A 39 0.68 -2.50 -8.76
N LYS A 40 0.24 -3.75 -8.86
CA LYS A 40 0.77 -4.90 -8.11
C LYS A 40 1.48 -5.84 -9.06
N ARG A 41 2.68 -6.29 -8.68
CA ARG A 41 3.44 -7.31 -9.41
C ARG A 41 3.88 -8.40 -8.45
N LYS A 42 3.61 -9.67 -8.76
CA LYS A 42 4.04 -10.78 -7.92
C LYS A 42 5.56 -10.80 -7.76
N GLU A 43 6.03 -10.81 -6.52
CA GLU A 43 7.46 -10.93 -6.20
C GLU A 43 7.76 -12.29 -5.56
N ARG A 44 6.99 -12.68 -4.54
CA ARG A 44 7.10 -13.97 -3.83
C ARG A 44 5.71 -14.49 -3.42
N PRO A 45 5.56 -15.77 -3.05
CA PRO A 45 4.32 -16.24 -2.45
C PRO A 45 3.93 -15.38 -1.24
N GLY A 46 2.73 -14.78 -1.27
CA GLY A 46 2.24 -13.90 -0.22
C GLY A 46 2.76 -12.46 -0.25
N ALA A 47 3.68 -12.09 -1.16
CA ALA A 47 4.22 -10.74 -1.27
C ALA A 47 4.19 -10.21 -2.72
N LEU A 48 3.55 -9.07 -2.91
CA LEU A 48 3.45 -8.37 -4.19
C LEU A 48 4.26 -7.07 -4.11
N LYS A 49 5.06 -6.78 -5.12
CA LYS A 49 5.70 -5.48 -5.29
C LYS A 49 4.67 -4.46 -5.74
N VAL A 50 4.65 -3.30 -5.08
CA VAL A 50 3.65 -2.25 -5.27
C VAL A 50 4.34 -1.02 -5.86
N SER A 51 3.73 -0.48 -6.91
CA SER A 51 4.16 0.75 -7.58
C SER A 51 2.98 1.68 -7.78
N CYS A 52 3.20 2.97 -7.94
CA CYS A 52 2.13 3.93 -8.23
C CYS A 52 1.43 3.54 -9.54
N GLY A 53 0.10 3.40 -9.51
CA GLY A 53 -0.67 2.99 -10.68
C GLY A 53 -0.64 4.00 -11.83
N LYS A 54 -0.35 5.26 -11.53
CA LYS A 54 -0.29 6.34 -12.52
C LYS A 54 1.07 6.51 -13.19
N CYS A 55 2.18 6.46 -12.43
CA CYS A 55 3.51 6.79 -12.96
C CYS A 55 4.55 5.66 -12.80
N GLY A 56 4.16 4.52 -12.24
CA GLY A 56 5.04 3.36 -12.05
C GLY A 56 6.14 3.55 -10.99
N ASN A 57 6.10 4.64 -10.20
CA ASN A 57 7.09 4.85 -9.14
C ASN A 57 6.99 3.73 -8.09
N GLY A 58 8.12 3.13 -7.70
CA GLY A 58 8.14 2.09 -6.67
C GLY A 58 7.69 2.63 -5.32
N LEU A 59 6.78 1.92 -4.65
CA LEU A 59 6.21 2.33 -3.35
C LEU A 59 6.58 1.36 -2.22
N GLY A 60 6.72 0.07 -2.53
CA GLY A 60 7.02 -0.96 -1.53
C GLY A 60 6.38 -2.29 -1.89
N HIS A 61 5.68 -2.89 -0.92
CA HIS A 61 5.14 -4.23 -1.02
C HIS A 61 3.75 -4.35 -0.38
N GLU A 62 2.94 -5.24 -0.92
CA GLU A 62 1.71 -5.71 -0.29
C GLU A 62 1.93 -7.15 0.18
N PHE A 63 1.72 -7.37 1.46
CA PHE A 63 1.77 -8.68 2.10
C PHE A 63 0.33 -9.18 2.29
N LEU A 64 0.00 -10.27 1.60
CA LEU A 64 -1.34 -10.85 1.60
C LEU A 64 -1.61 -11.57 2.92
N ASN A 65 -2.77 -11.33 3.53
CA ASN A 65 -3.18 -11.90 4.83
C ASN A 65 -2.29 -11.50 6.03
N ASP A 66 -1.52 -10.42 5.90
CA ASP A 66 -0.62 -9.90 6.94
C ASP A 66 -1.12 -8.57 7.54
N GLY A 67 -2.39 -8.26 7.35
CA GLY A 67 -3.06 -7.11 7.95
C GLY A 67 -3.51 -7.34 9.40
N PRO A 68 -4.04 -6.31 10.06
CA PRO A 68 -4.45 -6.37 11.47
C PRO A 68 -5.67 -7.27 11.71
N GLN A 69 -6.48 -7.53 10.68
CA GLN A 69 -7.59 -8.48 10.72
C GLN A 69 -7.33 -9.66 9.79
N ARG A 70 -7.93 -10.81 10.11
CA ARG A 70 -7.79 -12.03 9.31
C ARG A 70 -8.25 -11.80 7.87
N GLY A 71 -7.36 -12.06 6.91
CA GLY A 71 -7.63 -11.91 5.48
C GLY A 71 -7.33 -10.52 4.91
N GLN A 72 -6.93 -9.55 5.73
CA GLN A 72 -6.52 -8.24 5.23
C GLN A 72 -5.08 -8.26 4.72
N SER A 73 -4.82 -7.45 3.70
CA SER A 73 -3.46 -7.16 3.24
C SER A 73 -2.80 -6.10 4.12
N ARG A 74 -1.47 -6.12 4.17
CA ARG A 74 -0.65 -5.01 4.65
C ARG A 74 0.15 -4.43 3.50
N PHE A 75 -0.13 -3.17 3.18
CA PHE A 75 0.69 -2.34 2.29
C PHE A 75 1.77 -1.62 3.08
#